data_AF-A0A803VX87-F1
#
_entry.id   AF-A0A803VX87-F1
#
_cell.length_a   1.000
_cell.length_b   1.000
_cell.length_c   1.000
_cell.angle_alpha   90.00
_cell.angle_beta   90.00
_cell.angle_gamma   90.00
#
_symmetry.space_group_name_H-M   'P 1'
#
loop_
_entity.id
_entity.type
_entity.pdbx_description
1 polymer ?
#
loop_
_entity_poly.entity_id
_entity_poly.type
_entity_poly.pdbx_seq_one_letter_code
_entity_poly.pdbx_strand_id
1 'polypeptide(L)'
;MYRFWLCCSKCTVRRNFSISLFLVFLKSVRLRDQSMDSFSPCGLLLPVWLGKVMAALLGTEWMVPRYGVSPENIILYGQSIGTVPTVDLASRYECAAVILHSPLMSGLRVAFPDTRKTYCFDAFPSIDKISKVTSPVLVIHGTEDEVIDFSHGLAMYERCPRAVEPLWVEGAGHNDIELYAQYLERLKQFISHELPNS
;
A
#
# COMPACT_ATOMS: atom_id res chain seq x y z
N MET A 1 -3.41 -2.24 22.40
CA MET A 1 -3.59 -3.53 21.70
C MET A 1 -4.06 -3.24 20.29
N TYR A 2 -3.19 -3.36 19.28
CA TYR A 2 -3.56 -3.16 17.87
C TYR A 2 -4.53 -4.26 17.44
N ARG A 3 -5.65 -3.91 16.79
CA ARG A 3 -6.57 -4.88 16.18
C ARG A 3 -6.38 -4.82 14.68
N PHE A 4 -5.90 -5.92 14.11
CA PHE A 4 -5.75 -6.07 12.67
C PHE A 4 -7.14 -6.22 12.05
N TRP A 5 -7.54 -5.25 11.23
CA TRP A 5 -8.70 -5.41 10.37
C TRP A 5 -8.21 -5.61 8.95
N LEU A 6 -8.25 -6.86 8.48
CA LEU A 6 -8.08 -7.12 7.06
C LEU A 6 -9.38 -6.78 6.36
N CYS A 7 -9.43 -5.67 5.61
CA CYS A 7 -10.35 -5.59 4.48
C CYS A 7 -9.80 -6.48 3.36
N CYS A 8 -9.86 -7.80 3.56
CA CYS A 8 -9.44 -8.79 2.57
C CYS A 8 -10.63 -9.14 1.69
N SER A 9 -10.61 -8.66 0.45
CA SER A 9 -11.42 -9.30 -0.59
C SER A 9 -10.75 -10.64 -0.92
N LYS A 10 -11.09 -11.72 -0.21
CA LYS A 10 -10.61 -13.08 -0.54
C LYS A 10 -11.01 -13.40 -1.98
N CYS A 11 -10.04 -13.42 -2.91
CA CYS A 11 -10.19 -14.03 -4.21
C CYS A 11 -9.27 -15.25 -4.27
N THR A 12 -9.83 -16.44 -4.05
CA THR A 12 -9.17 -17.69 -4.40
C THR A 12 -9.24 -17.85 -5.91
N VAL A 13 -8.22 -17.39 -6.66
CA VAL A 13 -8.07 -17.74 -8.08
C VAL A 13 -7.21 -18.99 -8.15
N ARG A 14 -7.81 -20.08 -8.65
CA ARG A 14 -7.05 -21.29 -9.00
C ARG A 14 -6.00 -20.92 -10.05
N ARG A 15 -4.72 -21.14 -9.71
CA ARG A 15 -3.45 -20.96 -10.47
C ARG A 15 -2.61 -19.74 -10.05
N ASN A 16 -1.61 -20.00 -9.20
CA ASN A 16 -0.27 -19.40 -9.06
C ASN A 16 -0.03 -17.91 -9.37
N PHE A 17 -1.00 -17.01 -9.19
CA PHE A 17 -0.77 -15.57 -9.16
C PHE A 17 -1.29 -15.03 -7.83
N SER A 18 -0.38 -14.60 -6.96
CA SER A 18 -0.71 -13.86 -5.74
C SER A 18 -1.27 -12.51 -6.15
N ILE A 19 -2.57 -12.28 -5.96
CA ILE A 19 -3.20 -11.00 -6.27
C ILE A 19 -2.88 -10.06 -5.10
N SER A 20 -2.09 -9.04 -5.39
CA SER A 20 -1.56 -8.05 -4.46
C SER A 20 -2.62 -7.46 -3.52
N LEU A 21 -2.29 -7.42 -2.24
CA LEU A 21 -3.20 -7.08 -1.15
C LEU A 21 -3.11 -5.59 -0.82
N PHE A 22 -4.25 -4.91 -0.81
CA PHE A 22 -4.42 -3.59 -0.19
C PHE A 22 -5.00 -3.80 1.21
N LEU A 23 -4.32 -3.31 2.25
CA LEU A 23 -4.78 -3.41 3.63
C LEU A 23 -4.83 -2.02 4.25
N VAL A 24 -5.92 -1.72 4.94
CA VAL A 24 -5.96 -0.61 5.89
C VAL A 24 -5.78 -1.19 7.28
N PHE A 25 -4.80 -0.70 8.03
CA PHE A 25 -4.68 -1.01 9.46
C PHE A 25 -5.26 0.11 10.30
N LEU A 26 -6.09 -0.24 11.29
CA LEU A 26 -6.63 0.70 12.27
C LEU A 26 -5.87 0.60 13.59
N LYS A 27 -5.35 1.74 14.05
CA LYS A 27 -4.80 1.93 15.40
C LYS A 27 -5.96 1.87 16.39
N SER A 28 -6.18 0.67 16.96
CA SER A 28 -7.06 0.38 18.11
C SER A 28 -8.25 1.34 18.32
N VAL A 29 -9.18 1.39 17.36
CA VAL A 29 -10.48 2.02 17.59
C VAL A 29 -11.45 0.95 18.07
N ARG A 30 -12.10 1.19 19.21
CA ARG A 30 -13.22 0.36 19.69
C ARG A 30 -14.41 0.62 18.75
N LEU A 31 -14.42 -0.04 17.59
CA LEU A 31 -15.54 0.04 16.65
C LEU A 31 -16.80 -0.48 17.36
N ARG A 32 -17.87 0.32 17.31
CA ARG A 32 -19.22 -0.16 17.66
C ARG A 32 -19.59 -1.24 16.65
N ASP A 33 -20.00 -2.39 17.18
CA ASP A 33 -20.38 -3.60 16.45
C ASP A 33 -21.40 -3.26 15.35
N GLN A 34 -20.97 -3.29 14.08
CA GLN A 34 -21.86 -3.22 12.92
C GLN A 34 -21.37 -4.20 11.86
N SER A 35 -22.25 -5.12 11.49
CA SER A 35 -22.05 -6.20 10.53
C SER A 35 -21.64 -5.65 9.15
N MET A 36 -20.64 -6.30 8.53
CA MET A 36 -20.22 -6.03 7.16
C MET A 36 -21.24 -6.64 6.18
N ASP A 37 -22.07 -5.82 5.56
CA ASP A 37 -22.91 -6.25 4.44
C ASP A 37 -22.11 -6.24 3.13
N SER A 38 -22.36 -7.26 2.31
CA SER A 38 -21.68 -7.61 1.06
C SER A 38 -21.72 -6.51 -0.02
N PHE A 39 -20.58 -6.25 -0.64
CA PHE A 39 -20.41 -5.33 -1.77
C PHE A 39 -20.95 -5.95 -3.08
N SER A 40 -21.80 -5.22 -3.82
CA SER A 40 -22.19 -5.55 -5.20
C SER A 40 -21.77 -4.40 -6.13
N PRO A 41 -20.86 -4.61 -7.11
CA PRO A 41 -20.44 -3.55 -8.01
C PRO A 41 -21.46 -3.33 -9.12
N CYS A 42 -21.87 -2.06 -9.33
CA CYS A 42 -22.65 -1.63 -10.49
C CYS A 42 -21.86 -1.85 -11.80
N GLY A 43 -22.57 -2.35 -12.82
CA GLY A 43 -22.03 -2.88 -14.06
C GLY A 43 -21.42 -1.84 -15.02
N LEU A 44 -20.12 -1.62 -14.87
CA LEU A 44 -19.24 -1.17 -15.96
C LEU A 44 -18.14 -2.21 -16.16
N LEU A 45 -18.00 -2.71 -17.39
CA LEU A 45 -16.98 -3.68 -17.80
C LEU A 45 -15.59 -3.01 -17.83
N LEU A 46 -15.04 -2.74 -16.66
CA LEU A 46 -13.61 -2.46 -16.49
C LEU A 46 -12.89 -3.80 -16.28
N PRO A 47 -11.62 -3.95 -16.72
CA PRO A 47 -10.80 -5.11 -16.37
C PRO A 47 -10.87 -5.32 -14.84
N VAL A 48 -11.08 -6.56 -14.40
CA VAL A 48 -11.36 -6.92 -12.98
C VAL A 48 -10.35 -6.30 -12.00
N TRP A 49 -9.12 -6.09 -12.45
CA TRP A 49 -8.06 -5.44 -11.69
C TRP A 49 -8.27 -3.93 -11.49
N LEU A 50 -8.76 -3.23 -12.52
CA LEU A 50 -9.10 -1.81 -12.46
C LEU A 50 -10.30 -1.56 -11.51
N GLY A 51 -11.30 -2.45 -11.52
CA GLY A 51 -12.42 -2.40 -10.56
C GLY A 51 -11.98 -2.57 -9.09
N LYS A 52 -10.94 -3.36 -8.84
CA LYS A 52 -10.37 -3.57 -7.49
C LYS A 52 -9.48 -2.41 -7.03
N VAL A 53 -8.72 -1.79 -7.94
CA VAL A 53 -7.98 -0.54 -7.68
C VAL A 53 -8.96 0.59 -7.31
N MET A 54 -10.10 0.67 -8.01
CA MET A 54 -11.16 1.64 -7.67
C MET A 54 -11.78 1.38 -6.30
N ALA A 55 -11.97 0.12 -5.89
CA ALA A 55 -12.47 -0.21 -4.55
C ALA A 55 -11.49 0.17 -3.42
N ALA A 56 -10.17 0.06 -3.67
CA ALA A 56 -9.14 0.48 -2.72
C ALA A 56 -9.08 2.01 -2.55
N LEU A 57 -9.26 2.77 -3.64
CA LEU A 57 -9.34 4.24 -3.60
C LEU A 57 -10.51 4.75 -2.75
N LEU A 58 -11.60 3.98 -2.66
CA LEU A 58 -12.77 4.31 -1.84
C LEU A 58 -12.56 3.98 -0.35
N GLY A 59 -11.48 3.29 0.05
CA GLY A 59 -11.31 2.80 1.43
C GLY A 59 -11.33 3.91 2.48
N THR A 60 -10.46 4.91 2.39
CA THR A 60 -10.39 5.98 3.42
C THR A 60 -11.43 7.07 3.27
N GLU A 61 -11.80 7.43 2.04
CA GLU A 61 -12.85 8.41 1.78
C GLU A 61 -14.16 7.96 2.46
N TRP A 62 -14.41 6.65 2.51
CA TRP A 62 -15.56 6.08 3.20
C TRP A 62 -15.33 5.81 4.69
N MET A 63 -14.10 5.53 5.15
CA MET A 63 -13.87 5.15 6.54
C MET A 63 -14.12 6.28 7.55
N VAL A 64 -13.69 7.50 7.22
CA VAL A 64 -13.80 8.64 8.14
C VAL A 64 -15.27 9.02 8.35
N PRO A 65 -16.11 9.22 7.30
CA PRO A 65 -17.51 9.59 7.48
C PRO A 65 -18.38 8.44 8.00
N ARG A 66 -18.07 7.18 7.64
CA ARG A 66 -18.95 6.03 7.90
C ARG A 66 -18.66 5.30 9.21
N TYR A 67 -17.40 5.26 9.63
CA TYR A 67 -16.98 4.54 10.85
C TYR A 67 -16.45 5.48 11.95
N GLY A 68 -16.36 6.79 11.70
CA GLY A 68 -15.92 7.78 12.69
C GLY A 68 -14.48 7.57 13.15
N VAL A 69 -13.64 7.00 12.29
CA VAL A 69 -12.22 6.77 12.58
C VAL A 69 -11.44 8.03 12.23
N SER A 70 -10.69 8.54 13.19
CA SER A 70 -9.86 9.72 12.96
C SER A 70 -8.62 9.37 12.11
N PRO A 71 -8.20 10.23 11.16
CA PRO A 71 -7.03 10.01 10.29
C PRO A 71 -5.74 9.61 11.01
N GLU A 72 -5.48 10.13 12.21
CA GLU A 72 -4.29 9.79 13.02
C GLU A 72 -4.28 8.35 13.54
N ASN A 73 -5.38 7.62 13.35
CA ASN A 73 -5.51 6.21 13.69
C ASN A 73 -5.52 5.28 12.47
N ILE A 74 -5.27 5.80 11.27
CA ILE A 74 -5.30 5.03 10.02
C ILE A 74 -3.88 4.83 9.50
N ILE A 75 -3.47 3.58 9.30
CA ILE A 75 -2.24 3.25 8.59
C ILE A 75 -2.62 2.63 7.25
N LEU A 76 -2.11 3.20 6.16
CA LEU A 76 -2.33 2.67 4.81
C LEU A 76 -1.24 1.69 4.45
N TYR A 77 -1.61 0.51 3.96
CA TYR A 77 -0.67 -0.49 3.49
C TYR A 77 -1.03 -0.92 2.08
N GLY A 78 -0.05 -0.83 1.18
CA GLY A 78 -0.14 -1.41 -0.15
C GLY A 78 1.01 -2.36 -0.41
N GLN A 79 0.72 -3.50 -1.03
CA GLN A 79 1.74 -4.38 -1.59
C GLN A 79 1.65 -4.36 -3.11
N SER A 80 2.79 -4.33 -3.81
CA SER A 80 2.87 -4.39 -5.26
C SER A 80 1.91 -3.37 -5.88
N ILE A 81 0.99 -3.76 -6.76
CA ILE A 81 0.03 -2.81 -7.34
C ILE A 81 -0.92 -2.14 -6.34
N GLY A 82 -1.11 -2.72 -5.17
CA GLY A 82 -1.82 -2.07 -4.06
C GLY A 82 -1.14 -0.78 -3.60
N THR A 83 0.15 -0.58 -3.88
CA THR A 83 0.85 0.68 -3.57
C THR A 83 0.36 1.87 -4.38
N VAL A 84 -0.21 1.63 -5.57
CA VAL A 84 -0.77 2.70 -6.42
C VAL A 84 -1.90 3.47 -5.71
N PRO A 85 -3.01 2.81 -5.31
CA PRO A 85 -4.07 3.51 -4.60
C PRO A 85 -3.59 3.99 -3.22
N THR A 86 -2.68 3.27 -2.54
CA THR A 86 -2.09 3.71 -1.27
C THR A 86 -1.41 5.07 -1.38
N VAL A 87 -0.53 5.25 -2.37
CA VAL A 87 0.20 6.51 -2.59
C VAL A 87 -0.74 7.60 -3.08
N ASP A 88 -1.65 7.30 -4.00
CA ASP A 88 -2.64 8.29 -4.47
C ASP A 88 -3.46 8.85 -3.32
N LEU A 89 -3.89 7.98 -2.42
CA LEU A 89 -4.71 8.32 -1.28
C LEU A 89 -3.93 9.10 -0.21
N ALA A 90 -2.74 8.61 0.16
CA ALA A 90 -1.87 9.29 1.11
C ALA A 90 -1.36 10.65 0.60
N SER A 91 -1.40 10.88 -0.72
CA SER A 91 -1.04 12.18 -1.31
C SER A 91 -2.15 13.24 -1.21
N ARG A 92 -3.36 12.84 -0.82
CA ARG A 92 -4.56 13.69 -0.75
C ARG A 92 -5.12 13.81 0.65
N TYR A 93 -4.96 12.77 1.48
CA TYR A 93 -5.52 12.69 2.82
C TYR A 93 -4.41 12.38 3.82
N GLU A 94 -4.52 12.98 5.00
CA GLU A 94 -3.64 12.64 6.11
C GLU A 94 -3.96 11.23 6.62
N CYS A 95 -2.94 10.54 7.09
CA CYS A 95 -3.04 9.27 7.79
C CYS A 95 -1.92 9.18 8.83
N ALA A 96 -2.04 8.25 9.77
CA ALA A 96 -1.01 8.00 10.79
C ALA A 96 0.32 7.61 10.16
N ALA A 97 0.28 6.76 9.13
CA ALA A 97 1.45 6.29 8.39
C ALA A 97 1.07 5.55 7.11
N VAL A 98 2.08 5.35 6.26
CA VAL A 98 1.99 4.56 5.04
C VAL A 98 3.05 3.46 5.07
N ILE A 99 2.67 2.27 4.61
CA ILE A 99 3.58 1.14 4.37
C ILE A 99 3.47 0.76 2.90
N LEU A 100 4.59 0.81 2.21
CA LEU A 100 4.73 0.46 0.80
C LEU A 100 5.59 -0.79 0.68
N HIS A 101 4.98 -1.91 0.34
CA HIS A 101 5.65 -3.19 0.18
C HIS A 101 5.80 -3.51 -1.32
N SER A 102 7.04 -3.69 -1.79
CA SER A 102 7.42 -3.82 -3.20
C SER A 102 6.71 -2.78 -4.09
N PRO A 103 6.84 -1.47 -3.79
CA PRO A 103 6.13 -0.44 -4.54
C PRO A 103 6.59 -0.34 -5.98
N LEU A 104 5.69 0.15 -6.83
CA LEU A 104 6.00 0.52 -8.20
C LEU A 104 6.02 2.04 -8.37
N MET A 105 7.00 2.54 -9.12
CA MET A 105 7.05 3.95 -9.53
C MET A 105 5.88 4.32 -10.45
N SER A 106 5.57 3.44 -11.40
CA SER A 106 4.53 3.62 -12.43
C SER A 106 4.38 2.35 -13.26
N GLY A 107 3.24 2.14 -13.90
CA GLY A 107 2.99 0.98 -14.75
C GLY A 107 3.93 0.90 -15.95
N LEU A 108 4.27 2.04 -16.57
CA LEU A 108 5.17 2.04 -17.73
C LEU A 108 6.61 1.63 -17.34
N ARG A 109 7.09 2.06 -16.17
CA ARG A 109 8.42 1.65 -15.66
C ARG A 109 8.50 0.19 -15.28
N VAL A 110 7.38 -0.43 -14.88
CA VAL A 110 7.33 -1.90 -14.67
C VAL A 110 7.47 -2.62 -16.01
N ALA A 111 6.73 -2.17 -17.04
CA ALA A 111 6.75 -2.82 -18.36
C ALA A 111 8.03 -2.51 -19.16
N PHE A 112 8.62 -1.34 -18.95
CA PHE A 112 9.81 -0.83 -19.65
C PHE A 112 10.77 -0.17 -18.64
N PRO A 113 11.65 -0.95 -17.99
CA PRO A 113 12.53 -0.48 -16.90
C PRO A 113 13.41 0.72 -17.25
N ASP A 114 13.84 0.86 -18.51
CA ASP A 114 14.67 1.97 -18.99
C ASP A 114 13.93 3.33 -19.07
N THR A 115 12.64 3.34 -18.77
CA THR A 115 11.81 4.54 -18.87
C THR A 115 12.11 5.54 -17.76
N ARG A 116 12.84 6.61 -18.10
CA ARG A 116 13.18 7.67 -17.13
C ARG A 116 12.09 8.73 -16.97
N LYS A 117 11.26 8.95 -17.99
CA LYS A 117 10.23 10.00 -18.02
C LYS A 117 8.84 9.45 -17.75
N THR A 118 8.03 10.21 -17.02
CA THR A 118 6.58 9.95 -16.94
C THR A 118 5.92 10.54 -18.19
N TYR A 119 5.16 9.73 -18.92
CA TYR A 119 4.38 10.16 -20.08
C TYR A 119 2.90 10.34 -19.71
N CYS A 120 2.13 11.07 -20.53
CA CYS A 120 0.70 11.30 -20.26
C CYS A 120 -0.15 10.02 -20.28
N PHE A 121 0.33 8.96 -20.92
CA PHE A 121 -0.28 7.64 -20.96
C PHE A 121 0.33 6.67 -19.94
N ASP A 122 1.23 7.14 -19.06
CA ASP A 122 1.81 6.31 -18.01
C ASP A 122 0.73 6.01 -16.96
N ALA A 123 0.38 4.73 -16.85
CA ALA A 123 -0.60 4.30 -15.88
C ALA A 123 -0.02 4.42 -14.48
N PHE A 124 -0.77 5.08 -13.59
CA PHE A 124 -0.48 5.09 -12.15
C PHE A 124 0.91 5.63 -11.77
N PRO A 125 1.26 6.89 -12.11
CA PRO A 125 2.58 7.46 -11.80
C PRO A 125 2.73 7.80 -10.31
N SER A 126 2.86 6.78 -9.46
CA SER A 126 3.07 6.90 -8.01
C SER A 126 4.29 7.75 -7.67
N ILE A 127 5.35 7.67 -8.49
CA ILE A 127 6.58 8.46 -8.32
C ILE A 127 6.33 9.98 -8.37
N ASP A 128 5.30 10.44 -9.09
CA ASP A 128 4.96 11.87 -9.16
C ASP A 128 4.05 12.32 -8.01
N LYS A 129 3.52 11.37 -7.23
CA LYS A 129 2.62 11.62 -6.11
C LYS A 129 3.29 11.44 -4.76
N ILE A 130 4.31 10.58 -4.66
CA ILE A 130 4.96 10.25 -3.39
C ILE A 130 5.55 11.46 -2.67
N SER A 131 5.99 12.47 -3.42
CA SER A 131 6.52 13.73 -2.86
C SER A 131 5.47 14.58 -2.13
N LYS A 132 4.19 14.27 -2.29
CA LYS A 132 3.07 14.96 -1.62
C LYS A 132 2.61 14.23 -0.35
N VAL A 133 3.11 13.03 -0.08
CA VAL A 133 2.75 12.27 1.12
C VAL A 133 3.43 12.91 2.33
N THR A 134 2.62 13.41 3.28
CA THR A 134 3.08 14.10 4.49
C THR A 134 3.21 13.18 5.71
N SER A 135 2.59 12.01 5.66
CA SER A 135 2.68 10.97 6.69
C SER A 135 4.02 10.25 6.65
N PRO A 136 4.49 9.69 7.78
CA PRO A 136 5.64 8.77 7.79
C PRO A 136 5.42 7.59 6.83
N VAL A 137 6.44 7.26 6.02
CA VAL A 137 6.37 6.19 5.02
C VAL A 137 7.46 5.15 5.25
N LEU A 138 7.06 3.90 5.48
CA LEU A 138 7.96 2.75 5.47
C LEU A 138 7.94 2.10 4.09
N VAL A 139 9.12 1.96 3.46
CA VAL A 139 9.29 1.18 2.23
C VAL A 139 9.92 -0.17 2.58
N ILE A 140 9.35 -1.25 2.05
CA ILE A 140 9.84 -2.62 2.19
C ILE A 140 10.02 -3.19 0.79
N HIS A 141 11.18 -3.77 0.47
CA HIS A 141 11.44 -4.36 -0.85
C HIS A 141 12.50 -5.46 -0.75
N GLY A 142 12.35 -6.53 -1.54
CA GLY A 142 13.37 -7.57 -1.72
C GLY A 142 14.45 -7.14 -2.71
N THR A 143 15.71 -7.48 -2.46
CA THR A 143 16.81 -7.06 -3.36
C THR A 143 16.85 -7.87 -4.66
N GLU A 144 16.21 -9.05 -4.69
CA GLU A 144 16.12 -9.93 -5.86
C GLU A 144 14.70 -9.99 -6.44
N ASP A 145 13.89 -8.94 -6.23
CA ASP A 145 12.52 -8.84 -6.75
C ASP A 145 12.49 -8.85 -8.29
N GLU A 146 12.03 -9.96 -8.86
CA GLU A 146 11.99 -10.26 -10.27
C GLU A 146 10.75 -9.71 -11.00
N VAL A 147 9.76 -9.22 -10.23
CA VAL A 147 8.49 -8.71 -10.76
C VAL A 147 8.50 -7.19 -10.79
N ILE A 148 8.95 -6.57 -9.70
CA ILE A 148 9.09 -5.14 -9.55
C ILE A 148 10.53 -4.89 -9.10
N ASP A 149 11.39 -4.51 -10.03
CA ASP A 149 12.81 -4.30 -9.76
C ASP A 149 13.05 -3.42 -8.53
N PHE A 150 14.07 -3.78 -7.75
CA PHE A 150 14.45 -3.11 -6.51
C PHE A 150 14.62 -1.57 -6.66
N SER A 151 15.02 -1.09 -7.84
CA SER A 151 15.11 0.34 -8.13
C SER A 151 13.81 1.10 -7.92
N HIS A 152 12.65 0.43 -8.03
CA HIS A 152 11.36 1.05 -7.75
C HIS A 152 11.20 1.39 -6.27
N GLY A 153 11.57 0.46 -5.37
CA GLY A 153 11.58 0.67 -3.93
C GLY A 153 12.53 1.80 -3.54
N LEU A 154 13.75 1.76 -4.08
CA LEU A 154 14.77 2.77 -3.83
C LEU A 154 14.31 4.17 -4.28
N ALA A 155 13.81 4.31 -5.50
CA ALA A 155 13.36 5.60 -6.03
C ALA A 155 12.15 6.17 -5.26
N MET A 156 11.23 5.30 -4.83
CA MET A 156 10.08 5.71 -4.02
C MET A 156 10.53 6.18 -2.62
N TYR A 157 11.51 5.50 -2.02
CA TYR A 157 12.13 5.90 -0.76
C TYR A 157 12.83 7.26 -0.87
N GLU A 158 13.73 7.41 -1.85
CA GLU A 158 14.53 8.64 -2.05
C GLU A 158 13.67 9.88 -2.35
N ARG A 159 12.55 9.69 -3.05
CA ARG A 159 11.65 10.79 -3.42
C ARG A 159 10.60 11.10 -2.35
N CYS A 160 10.49 10.27 -1.31
CA CYS A 160 9.53 10.47 -0.23
C CYS A 160 10.10 11.39 0.86
N PRO A 161 9.53 12.59 1.10
CA PRO A 161 10.09 13.55 2.07
C PRO A 161 10.03 13.07 3.53
N ARG A 162 9.16 12.10 3.80
CA ARG A 162 8.86 11.58 5.14
C ARG A 162 9.14 10.08 5.23
N ALA A 163 10.05 9.58 4.39
CA ALA A 163 10.51 8.21 4.50
C ALA A 163 11.18 7.96 5.85
N VAL A 164 10.80 6.88 6.51
CA VAL A 164 11.54 6.33 7.66
C VAL A 164 12.52 5.27 7.17
N GLU A 165 13.39 4.77 8.05
CA GLU A 165 14.37 3.73 7.71
C GLU A 165 13.71 2.58 6.93
N PRO A 166 14.15 2.28 5.71
CA PRO A 166 13.48 1.28 4.89
C PRO A 166 13.83 -0.14 5.38
N LEU A 167 13.16 -1.14 4.81
CA LEU A 167 13.59 -2.53 4.94
C LEU A 167 13.90 -3.11 3.56
N TRP A 168 15.18 -3.28 3.31
CA TRP A 168 15.68 -4.04 2.18
C TRP A 168 15.94 -5.47 2.63
N VAL A 169 15.23 -6.43 2.05
CA VAL A 169 15.39 -7.84 2.39
C VAL A 169 16.31 -8.50 1.38
N GLU A 170 17.57 -8.70 1.81
CA GLU A 170 18.60 -9.29 0.98
C GLU A 170 18.22 -10.72 0.55
N GLY A 171 18.27 -11.00 -0.75
CA GLY A 171 17.96 -12.30 -1.34
C GLY A 171 16.46 -12.63 -1.44
N ALA A 172 15.57 -11.73 -1.01
CA ALA A 172 14.13 -11.91 -1.18
C ALA A 172 13.66 -11.45 -2.56
N GLY A 173 12.72 -12.20 -3.13
CA GLY A 173 11.98 -11.87 -4.35
C GLY A 173 10.64 -11.16 -4.06
N HIS A 174 9.73 -11.16 -5.02
CA HIS A 174 8.48 -10.37 -4.90
C HIS A 174 7.48 -10.88 -3.86
N ASN A 175 7.46 -12.20 -3.59
CA ASN A 175 6.38 -12.88 -2.88
C ASN A 175 6.85 -13.68 -1.66
N ASP A 176 8.11 -13.53 -1.25
CA ASP A 176 8.70 -14.30 -0.15
C ASP A 176 9.24 -13.41 0.99
N ILE A 177 9.19 -12.08 0.85
CA ILE A 177 9.64 -11.11 1.86
C ILE A 177 9.02 -11.39 3.23
N GLU A 178 7.72 -11.75 3.29
CA GLU A 178 7.04 -12.02 4.56
C GLU A 178 7.55 -13.27 5.28
N LEU A 179 8.31 -14.13 4.60
CA LEU A 179 8.93 -15.33 5.18
C LEU A 179 10.19 -15.00 6.00
N TYR A 180 10.78 -13.82 5.81
CA TYR A 180 11.98 -13.38 6.52
C TYR A 180 11.61 -12.76 7.87
N ALA A 181 12.31 -13.16 8.95
CA ALA A 181 12.00 -12.70 10.32
C ALA A 181 12.04 -11.17 10.47
N GLN A 182 12.99 -10.53 9.78
CA GLN A 182 13.17 -9.08 9.76
C GLN A 182 11.93 -8.30 9.29
N TYR A 183 11.06 -8.91 8.47
CA TYR A 183 9.81 -8.28 8.01
C TYR A 183 8.90 -7.93 9.19
N LEU A 184 8.60 -8.91 10.05
CA LEU A 184 7.74 -8.69 11.21
C LEU A 184 8.40 -7.80 12.26
N GLU A 185 9.72 -7.89 12.42
CA GLU A 185 10.48 -7.07 13.36
C GLU A 185 10.43 -5.59 12.96
N ARG A 186 10.73 -5.27 11.70
CA ARG A 186 10.65 -3.90 11.18
C ARG A 186 9.24 -3.34 11.29
N LEU A 187 8.22 -4.10 10.92
CA LEU A 187 6.82 -3.66 11.00
C LEU A 187 6.42 -3.32 12.44
N LYS A 188 6.78 -4.17 13.40
CA LYS A 188 6.53 -3.91 14.82
C LYS A 188 7.24 -2.65 15.29
N GLN A 189 8.49 -2.48 14.90
CA GLN A 189 9.27 -1.30 15.24
C GLN A 189 8.61 -0.03 14.70
N PHE A 190 8.24 -0.02 13.40
CA PHE A 190 7.60 1.11 12.77
C PHE A 190 6.30 1.50 13.47
N ILE A 191 5.41 0.52 13.67
CA ILE A 191 4.07 0.75 14.24
C ILE A 191 4.16 1.16 15.73
N SER A 192 5.11 0.60 16.49
CA SER A 192 5.14 0.76 17.95
C SER A 192 6.01 1.92 18.44
N HIS A 193 7.02 2.33 17.65
CA HIS A 193 8.04 3.27 18.11
C HIS A 193 8.23 4.49 17.23
N GLU A 194 7.87 4.41 15.93
CA GLU A 194 8.13 5.49 14.97
C GLU A 194 6.87 6.29 14.63
N LEU A 195 5.69 5.82 15.04
CA LEU A 195 4.45 6.58 14.90
C LEU A 195 4.30 7.60 16.02
N PRO A 196 3.82 8.82 15.73
CA PRO A 196 3.49 9.79 16.75
C PRO A 196 2.50 9.20 17.77
N ASN A 197 2.82 9.34 19.05
CA ASN A 197 1.86 9.13 20.13
C ASN A 197 0.91 10.33 20.10
N SER A 198 -0.23 10.17 19.42
CA SER A 198 -1.38 11.06 19.52
C SER A 198 -1.90 11.12 20.95
#